data_AF-A0A6B3HQ67-F1
#
_entry.id   AF-A0A6B3HQ67-F1
#
_cell.length_a   1.000
_cell.length_b   1.000
_cell.length_c   1.000
_cell.angle_alpha   90.00
_cell.angle_beta   90.00
_cell.angle_gamma   90.00
#
_symmetry.space_group_name_H-M   'P 1'
#
loop_
_entity.id
_entity.type
_entity.pdbx_description
1 polymer ?
#
loop_
_entity_poly.entity_id
_entity_poly.type
_entity_poly.pdbx_seq_one_letter_code
_entity_poly.pdbx_strand_id
1 'polypeptide(L)'
;MLVAGTTSDAGKSVVTAGICRWLVRRGVKVAPFKAQNMSLNSFVTREGAEIGRAQAMQAQAARVEPTALMNPVLLKPGSDRSSQVVLMGRPVGEMSARGYHGGRQEALLGTVTDCLEQLRSSYDAVICEGAGSPAEINLRRTDIVNMGIARAAKFPVLVVGDIDRGGVFASFFGTTALLSAEDQSLVAGYLVNKFRGDVSLLEPGLDMLYGLTGRRTYGVLPFTHGLGIDEEDGLRVSMRG
;
A
#
# COMPACT_ATOMS: atom_id res chain seq x y z
N MET A 1 -4.89 -5.27 -8.68
CA MET A 1 -4.41 -6.05 -7.50
C MET A 1 -3.97 -5.09 -6.42
N LEU A 2 -3.88 -5.51 -5.18
CA LEU A 2 -3.38 -4.69 -4.07
C LEU A 2 -2.06 -5.24 -3.52
N VAL A 3 -1.12 -4.33 -3.25
CA VAL A 3 0.13 -4.57 -2.54
C VAL A 3 -0.05 -4.12 -1.10
N ALA A 4 -0.38 -5.05 -0.23
CA ALA A 4 -0.41 -4.85 1.21
C ALA A 4 0.97 -5.13 1.82
N GLY A 5 1.17 -4.81 3.09
CA GLY A 5 2.44 -5.03 3.78
C GLY A 5 2.17 -5.51 5.19
N THR A 6 3.08 -6.29 5.79
CA THR A 6 2.93 -6.71 7.19
C THR A 6 3.15 -5.57 8.18
N THR A 7 3.79 -4.48 7.72
CA THR A 7 4.05 -3.23 8.47
C THR A 7 3.97 -2.02 7.53
N SER A 8 3.95 -0.80 8.08
CA SER A 8 3.98 0.45 7.30
C SER A 8 5.19 0.50 6.35
N ASP A 9 6.39 0.16 6.84
CA ASP A 9 7.65 0.26 6.08
C ASP A 9 8.09 -1.04 5.39
N ALA A 10 7.15 -1.98 5.17
CA ALA A 10 7.44 -3.25 4.51
C ALA A 10 8.01 -3.10 3.07
N GLY A 11 7.88 -1.90 2.49
CA GLY A 11 8.31 -1.56 1.14
C GLY A 11 7.20 -1.63 0.08
N LYS A 12 5.94 -1.54 0.51
CA LYS A 12 4.76 -1.54 -0.38
C LYS A 12 4.88 -0.55 -1.54
N SER A 13 5.31 0.69 -1.25
CA SER A 13 5.37 1.75 -2.24
C SER A 13 6.42 1.47 -3.31
N VAL A 14 7.59 0.93 -2.91
CA VAL A 14 8.66 0.50 -3.83
C VAL A 14 8.22 -0.69 -4.68
N VAL A 15 7.58 -1.69 -4.06
CA VAL A 15 7.06 -2.86 -4.78
C VAL A 15 5.99 -2.44 -5.79
N THR A 16 5.07 -1.56 -5.39
CA THR A 16 4.03 -1.00 -6.27
C THR A 16 4.64 -0.27 -7.47
N ALA A 17 5.63 0.60 -7.23
CA ALA A 17 6.37 1.28 -8.29
C ALA A 17 7.12 0.31 -9.20
N GLY A 18 7.75 -0.73 -8.64
CA GLY A 18 8.46 -1.77 -9.37
C GLY A 18 7.53 -2.57 -10.29
N ILE A 19 6.35 -2.97 -9.80
CA ILE A 19 5.33 -3.65 -10.59
C ILE A 19 4.83 -2.73 -11.71
N CYS A 20 4.53 -1.47 -11.41
CA CYS A 20 4.14 -0.48 -12.42
C CYS A 20 5.21 -0.36 -13.52
N ARG A 21 6.48 -0.17 -13.14
CA ARG A 21 7.59 -0.06 -14.10
C ARG A 21 7.77 -1.33 -14.92
N TRP A 22 7.62 -2.49 -14.31
CA TRP A 22 7.71 -3.78 -14.99
C TRP A 22 6.59 -3.95 -16.02
N LEU A 23 5.35 -3.61 -15.67
CA LEU A 23 4.20 -3.64 -16.59
C LEU A 23 4.36 -2.67 -17.77
N VAL A 24 4.84 -1.45 -17.52
CA VAL A 24 5.20 -0.50 -18.60
C VAL A 24 6.22 -1.11 -19.55
N ARG A 25 7.27 -1.77 -19.04
CA ARG A 25 8.30 -2.43 -19.87
C ARG A 25 7.73 -3.61 -20.68
N ARG A 26 6.57 -4.13 -20.29
CA ARG A 26 5.80 -5.15 -21.02
C ARG A 26 4.77 -4.55 -21.98
N GLY A 27 4.71 -3.22 -22.12
CA GLY A 27 3.74 -2.55 -22.98
C GLY A 27 2.32 -2.45 -22.40
N VAL A 28 2.14 -2.74 -21.11
CA VAL A 28 0.84 -2.66 -20.43
C VAL A 28 0.58 -1.23 -19.97
N LYS A 29 -0.60 -0.70 -20.28
CA LYS A 29 -1.03 0.62 -19.81
C LYS A 29 -1.47 0.49 -18.34
N VAL A 30 -0.62 0.94 -17.41
CA VAL A 30 -0.82 0.76 -15.97
C VAL A 30 -0.97 2.09 -15.24
N ALA A 31 -1.82 2.14 -14.21
CA ALA A 31 -1.89 3.23 -13.25
C ALA A 31 -1.67 2.75 -11.81
N PRO A 32 -0.99 3.53 -10.96
CA PRO A 32 -0.98 3.28 -9.52
C PRO A 32 -2.23 3.84 -8.85
N PHE A 33 -2.56 3.30 -7.68
CA PHE A 33 -3.67 3.79 -6.88
C PHE A 33 -3.41 3.58 -5.39
N LYS A 34 -3.69 4.57 -4.54
CA LYS A 34 -3.70 4.43 -3.09
C LYS A 34 -4.92 5.15 -2.54
N ALA A 35 -5.90 4.38 -2.08
CA ALA A 35 -7.20 4.88 -1.62
C ALA A 35 -7.07 6.04 -0.63
N GLN A 36 -6.20 5.85 0.37
CA GLN A 36 -5.88 6.86 1.35
C GLN A 36 -4.39 6.84 1.64
N ASN A 37 -3.80 8.02 1.64
CA ASN A 37 -2.45 8.24 2.15
C ASN A 37 -2.50 9.11 3.41
N MET A 38 -1.50 9.00 4.26
CA MET A 38 -1.27 9.89 5.39
C MET A 38 0.16 10.38 5.33
N SER A 39 0.38 11.64 4.97
CA SER A 39 1.71 12.22 4.87
C SER A 39 1.64 13.75 4.95
N LEU A 40 2.66 14.37 5.56
CA LEU A 40 2.88 15.82 5.47
C LEU A 40 3.45 16.23 4.11
N ASN A 41 4.02 15.27 3.38
CA ASN A 41 4.71 15.51 2.13
C ASN A 41 3.78 15.24 0.94
N SER A 42 3.29 16.31 0.33
CA SER A 42 2.44 16.23 -0.87
C SER A 42 3.17 16.68 -2.13
N PHE A 43 2.70 16.16 -3.27
CA PHE A 43 3.00 16.61 -4.62
C PHE A 43 1.78 17.37 -5.17
N VAL A 44 2.03 18.48 -5.86
CA VAL A 44 0.99 19.24 -6.56
C VAL A 44 0.99 18.82 -8.01
N THR A 45 -0.10 18.20 -8.45
CA THR A 45 -0.30 17.78 -9.84
C THR A 45 -0.37 18.99 -10.77
N ARG A 46 -0.26 18.77 -12.08
CA ARG A 46 -0.40 19.82 -13.09
C ARG A 46 -1.73 20.59 -12.99
N GLU A 47 -2.78 19.92 -12.53
CA GLU A 47 -4.12 20.51 -12.34
C GLU A 47 -4.28 21.20 -10.97
N GLY A 48 -3.23 21.29 -10.17
CA GLY A 48 -3.24 21.91 -8.85
C GLY A 48 -3.79 21.01 -7.74
N ALA A 49 -4.14 19.75 -8.03
CA ALA A 49 -4.56 18.79 -7.01
C ALA A 49 -3.38 18.29 -6.16
N GLU A 50 -3.57 18.21 -4.85
CA GLU A 50 -2.58 17.68 -3.90
C GLU A 50 -2.70 16.16 -3.71
N ILE A 51 -1.60 15.41 -3.90
CA ILE A 51 -1.53 13.96 -3.69
C ILE A 51 -0.28 13.58 -2.88
N GLY A 52 -0.20 12.38 -2.31
CA GLY A 52 1.02 11.91 -1.65
C GLY A 52 2.23 11.79 -2.60
N ARG A 53 3.44 12.10 -2.12
CA ARG A 53 4.68 11.98 -2.93
C ARG A 53 4.92 10.55 -3.44
N ALA A 54 4.59 9.51 -2.67
CA ALA A 54 4.74 8.14 -3.17
C ALA A 54 3.85 7.85 -4.38
N GLN A 55 2.63 8.40 -4.44
CA GLN A 55 1.77 8.19 -5.61
C GLN A 55 2.27 8.94 -6.83
N ALA A 56 2.86 10.13 -6.65
CA ALA A 56 3.54 10.83 -7.75
C ALA A 56 4.75 10.01 -8.27
N MET A 57 5.56 9.45 -7.37
CA MET A 57 6.68 8.58 -7.71
C MET A 57 6.21 7.29 -8.43
N GLN A 58 5.12 6.69 -7.98
CA GLN A 58 4.52 5.53 -8.64
C GLN A 58 3.96 5.89 -10.02
N ALA A 59 3.36 7.06 -10.20
CA ALA A 59 2.86 7.54 -11.48
C ALA A 59 4.02 7.72 -12.48
N GLN A 60 5.15 8.26 -12.00
CA GLN A 60 6.40 8.33 -12.78
C GLN A 60 6.91 6.92 -13.15
N ALA A 61 6.85 5.95 -12.23
CA ALA A 61 7.19 4.56 -12.51
C ALA A 61 6.28 3.93 -13.58
N ALA A 62 4.99 4.30 -13.57
CA ALA A 62 3.99 3.94 -14.56
C ALA A 62 4.04 4.75 -15.88
N ARG A 63 4.89 5.80 -15.99
CA ARG A 63 4.93 6.74 -17.13
C ARG A 63 3.58 7.40 -17.43
N VAL A 64 2.87 7.79 -16.37
CA VAL A 64 1.59 8.49 -16.47
C VAL A 64 1.65 9.78 -15.66
N GLU A 65 0.85 10.76 -16.06
CA GLU A 65 0.72 12.01 -15.30
C GLU A 65 0.05 11.74 -13.94
N PRO A 66 0.59 12.24 -12.83
CA PRO A 66 -0.04 12.12 -11.53
C PRO A 66 -1.36 12.89 -11.49
N THR A 67 -2.43 12.26 -10.98
CA THR A 67 -3.76 12.87 -10.84
C THR A 67 -4.37 12.57 -9.48
N ALA A 68 -5.38 13.34 -9.07
CA ALA A 68 -6.12 13.10 -7.84
C ALA A 68 -6.77 11.71 -7.79
N LEU A 69 -7.11 11.11 -8.95
CA LEU A 69 -7.68 9.77 -9.02
C LEU A 69 -6.75 8.70 -8.43
N MET A 70 -5.44 8.90 -8.49
CA MET A 70 -4.45 7.96 -7.98
C MET A 70 -4.31 8.01 -6.45
N ASN A 71 -4.75 9.11 -5.81
CA ASN A 71 -4.79 9.25 -4.36
C ASN A 71 -5.97 10.15 -3.93
N PRO A 72 -7.20 9.60 -3.89
CA PRO A 72 -8.40 10.41 -3.70
C PRO A 72 -8.51 10.98 -2.28
N VAL A 73 -7.94 10.30 -1.27
CA VAL A 73 -7.92 10.79 0.12
C VAL A 73 -6.47 10.95 0.59
N LEU A 74 -6.11 12.15 1.01
CA LEU A 74 -4.84 12.44 1.66
C LEU A 74 -5.10 13.04 3.04
N LEU A 75 -4.56 12.40 4.07
CA LEU A 75 -4.57 12.89 5.43
C LEU A 75 -3.24 13.58 5.73
N LYS A 76 -3.28 14.84 6.16
CA LYS A 76 -2.10 15.59 6.60
C LYS A 76 -2.14 15.68 8.13
N PRO A 77 -1.29 14.92 8.85
CA PRO A 77 -1.31 14.93 10.31
C PRO A 77 -1.03 16.33 10.87
N GLY A 78 -1.84 16.77 11.82
CA GLY A 78 -1.66 18.03 12.57
C GLY A 78 -1.22 17.78 14.01
N SER A 79 -1.42 18.76 14.90
CA SER A 79 -1.18 18.61 16.34
C SER A 79 -2.26 17.77 17.02
N ASP A 80 -1.90 17.16 18.16
CA ASP A 80 -2.78 16.51 19.16
C ASP A 80 -3.99 15.74 18.61
N ARG A 81 -3.71 14.77 17.72
CA ARG A 81 -4.69 13.79 17.19
C ARG A 81 -5.66 14.34 16.14
N SER A 82 -5.30 15.44 15.48
CA SER A 82 -6.02 15.95 14.31
C SER A 82 -5.30 15.63 12.99
N SER A 83 -6.03 15.66 11.89
CA SER A 83 -5.49 15.61 10.53
C SER A 83 -6.36 16.48 9.63
N GLN A 84 -5.71 17.27 8.77
CA GLN A 84 -6.40 17.89 7.65
C GLN A 84 -6.73 16.82 6.62
N VAL A 85 -7.96 16.85 6.13
CA VAL A 85 -8.45 15.94 5.09
C VAL A 85 -8.41 16.68 3.76
N VAL A 86 -7.69 16.11 2.81
CA VAL A 86 -7.64 16.52 1.41
C VAL A 86 -8.40 15.47 0.60
N LEU A 87 -9.49 15.88 -0.04
CA LEU A 87 -10.33 15.01 -0.87
C LEU A 87 -10.23 15.46 -2.32
N MET A 88 -9.91 14.52 -3.22
CA MET A 88 -9.68 14.79 -4.64
C MET A 88 -8.71 15.95 -4.89
N GLY A 89 -7.66 16.01 -4.05
CA GLY A 89 -6.63 17.02 -4.10
C GLY A 89 -7.01 18.41 -3.59
N ARG A 90 -8.15 18.56 -2.91
CA ARG A 90 -8.58 19.82 -2.30
C ARG A 90 -8.80 19.66 -0.80
N PRO A 91 -8.31 20.59 0.05
CA PRO A 91 -8.61 20.57 1.48
C PRO A 91 -10.12 20.69 1.73
N VAL A 92 -10.69 19.81 2.54
CA VAL A 92 -12.13 19.81 2.90
C VAL A 92 -12.40 20.02 4.40
N GLY A 93 -11.34 20.14 5.20
CA GLY A 93 -11.43 20.49 6.62
C GLY A 93 -10.43 19.73 7.49
N GLU A 94 -10.46 20.00 8.80
CA GLU A 94 -9.69 19.27 9.82
C GLU A 94 -10.59 18.31 10.58
N MET A 95 -10.04 17.15 10.96
CA MET A 95 -10.76 16.14 11.72
C MET A 95 -9.89 15.53 12.80
N SER A 96 -10.48 15.22 13.94
CA SER A 96 -9.82 14.33 14.91
C SER A 96 -9.75 12.91 14.34
N ALA A 97 -8.71 12.16 14.69
CA ALA A 97 -8.56 10.76 14.30
C ALA A 97 -9.80 9.92 14.68
N ARG A 98 -10.37 10.17 15.86
CA ARG A 98 -11.60 9.52 16.33
C ARG A 98 -12.82 9.88 15.47
N GLY A 99 -12.94 11.14 15.05
CA GLY A 99 -14.02 11.58 14.17
C GLY A 99 -13.91 10.99 12.76
N TYR A 100 -12.68 10.82 12.25
CA TYR A 100 -12.42 10.22 10.95
C TYR A 100 -12.77 8.71 10.93
N HIS A 101 -12.24 7.95 11.88
CA HIS A 101 -12.48 6.51 12.00
C HIS A 101 -13.86 6.15 12.58
N GLY A 102 -14.60 7.12 13.13
CA GLY A 102 -15.91 6.94 13.77
C GLY A 102 -17.12 6.87 12.83
N GLY A 103 -16.93 6.74 11.51
CA GLY A 103 -18.02 6.54 10.54
C GLY A 103 -17.90 7.33 9.24
N ARG A 104 -17.08 8.39 9.18
CA ARG A 104 -16.90 9.15 7.93
C ARG A 104 -16.00 8.46 6.92
N GLN A 105 -15.07 7.63 7.37
CA GLN A 105 -14.21 6.83 6.49
C GLN A 105 -15.02 5.87 5.60
N GLU A 106 -16.12 5.30 6.11
CA GLU A 106 -17.03 4.45 5.34
C GLU A 106 -17.73 5.25 4.23
N ALA A 107 -18.11 6.51 4.50
CA ALA A 107 -18.68 7.40 3.49
C ALA A 107 -17.69 7.75 2.35
N LEU A 108 -16.38 7.63 2.59
CA LEU A 108 -15.35 7.83 1.57
C LEU A 108 -15.13 6.60 0.68
N LEU A 109 -15.64 5.43 1.07
CA LEU A 109 -15.48 4.21 0.28
C LEU A 109 -16.05 4.38 -1.13
N GLY A 110 -17.22 5.04 -1.26
CA GLY A 110 -17.84 5.34 -2.56
C GLY A 110 -16.91 6.14 -3.47
N THR A 111 -16.39 7.27 -2.98
CA THR A 111 -15.43 8.10 -3.73
C THR A 111 -14.18 7.31 -4.12
N VAL A 112 -13.65 6.50 -3.20
CA VAL A 112 -12.47 5.65 -3.45
C VAL A 112 -12.75 4.61 -4.55
N THR A 113 -13.90 3.94 -4.50
CA THR A 113 -14.27 2.93 -5.50
C THR A 113 -14.56 3.56 -6.86
N ASP A 114 -15.18 4.74 -6.90
CA ASP A 114 -15.46 5.47 -8.13
C ASP A 114 -14.15 5.88 -8.83
N CYS A 115 -13.18 6.41 -8.07
CA CYS A 115 -11.86 6.75 -8.61
C CYS A 115 -11.12 5.52 -9.15
N LEU A 116 -11.18 4.41 -8.40
CA LEU A 116 -10.59 3.15 -8.85
C LEU A 116 -11.24 2.66 -10.15
N GLU A 117 -12.56 2.70 -10.26
CA GLU A 117 -13.27 2.24 -11.46
C GLU A 117 -12.99 3.15 -12.67
N GLN A 118 -12.87 4.46 -12.45
CA GLN A 118 -12.45 5.39 -13.49
C GLN A 118 -11.02 5.10 -13.99
N LEU A 119 -10.10 4.73 -13.11
CA LEU A 119 -8.77 4.27 -13.53
C LEU A 119 -8.88 2.94 -14.29
N ARG A 120 -9.68 1.98 -13.83
CA ARG A 120 -9.84 0.68 -14.49
C ARG A 120 -10.48 0.78 -15.88
N SER A 121 -11.31 1.79 -16.13
CA SER A 121 -11.86 2.03 -17.48
C SER A 121 -10.83 2.64 -18.44
N SER A 122 -9.76 3.24 -17.91
CA SER A 122 -8.75 3.96 -18.69
C SER A 122 -7.42 3.22 -18.82
N TYR A 123 -7.17 2.20 -18.00
CA TYR A 123 -5.90 1.48 -17.90
C TYR A 123 -6.13 -0.05 -17.92
N ASP A 124 -5.22 -0.78 -18.57
CA ASP A 124 -5.26 -2.25 -18.62
C ASP A 124 -5.02 -2.87 -17.24
N ALA A 125 -4.25 -2.18 -16.39
CA ALA A 125 -3.96 -2.60 -15.03
C ALA A 125 -3.96 -1.42 -14.06
N VAL A 126 -4.52 -1.67 -12.87
CA VAL A 126 -4.37 -0.77 -11.72
C VAL A 126 -3.68 -1.52 -10.58
N ILE A 127 -2.56 -0.97 -10.12
CA ILE A 127 -1.79 -1.51 -9.00
C ILE A 127 -2.06 -0.66 -7.77
N CYS A 128 -2.82 -1.23 -6.85
CA CYS A 128 -3.22 -0.56 -5.63
C CYS A 128 -2.12 -0.74 -4.57
N GLU A 129 -1.79 0.30 -3.82
CA GLU A 129 -0.96 0.23 -2.62
C GLU A 129 -1.86 0.27 -1.38
N GLY A 130 -1.63 -0.64 -0.42
CA GLY A 130 -2.27 -0.61 0.88
C GLY A 130 -1.65 0.42 1.83
N ALA A 131 -2.21 0.55 3.04
CA ALA A 131 -1.66 1.39 4.11
C ALA A 131 -1.51 0.57 5.39
N GLY A 132 -0.36 0.66 6.06
CA GLY A 132 -0.09 -0.18 7.23
C GLY A 132 -0.19 -1.67 6.93
N SER A 133 -0.78 -2.42 7.88
CA SER A 133 -1.07 -3.86 7.78
C SER A 133 -2.51 -4.14 7.32
N PRO A 134 -2.77 -5.18 6.51
CA PRO A 134 -4.14 -5.59 6.22
C PRO A 134 -4.83 -6.23 7.45
N ALA A 135 -4.07 -6.56 8.50
CA ALA A 135 -4.55 -7.15 9.75
C ALA A 135 -4.72 -6.13 10.90
N GLU A 136 -5.05 -4.88 10.58
CA GLU A 136 -5.50 -3.88 11.57
C GLU A 136 -6.92 -4.23 12.05
N ILE A 137 -7.03 -5.29 12.86
CA ILE A 137 -8.30 -5.91 13.26
C ILE A 137 -9.30 -4.94 13.89
N ASN A 138 -8.81 -3.93 14.59
CA ASN A 138 -9.60 -2.86 15.21
C ASN A 138 -10.18 -1.87 14.19
N LEU A 139 -9.66 -1.83 12.96
CA LEU A 139 -10.12 -0.93 11.89
C LEU A 139 -10.85 -1.68 10.75
N ARG A 140 -10.95 -3.01 10.82
CA ARG A 140 -11.52 -3.85 9.73
C ARG A 140 -12.88 -3.36 9.22
N ARG A 141 -13.77 -2.90 10.12
CA ARG A 141 -15.13 -2.48 9.77
C ARG A 141 -15.14 -1.23 8.89
N THR A 142 -14.20 -0.32 9.08
CA THR A 142 -14.11 0.96 8.36
C THR A 142 -12.93 1.01 7.39
N ASP A 143 -12.33 -0.14 7.10
CA ASP A 143 -11.18 -0.25 6.22
C ASP A 143 -11.55 0.12 4.78
N ILE A 144 -10.87 1.10 4.22
CA ILE A 144 -10.97 1.50 2.80
C ILE A 144 -9.61 1.39 2.09
N VAL A 145 -8.57 0.95 2.79
CA VAL A 145 -7.18 1.05 2.35
C VAL A 145 -6.56 -0.31 2.06
N ASN A 146 -7.05 -1.37 2.70
CA ASN A 146 -6.52 -2.73 2.53
C ASN A 146 -7.60 -3.71 2.06
N MET A 147 -8.11 -4.53 2.98
CA MET A 147 -9.04 -5.60 2.65
C MET A 147 -10.42 -5.07 2.29
N GLY A 148 -10.85 -3.94 2.86
CA GLY A 148 -12.15 -3.37 2.53
C GLY A 148 -12.30 -2.97 1.07
N ILE A 149 -11.31 -2.27 0.50
CA ILE A 149 -11.30 -1.99 -0.94
C ILE A 149 -11.06 -3.25 -1.78
N ALA A 150 -10.23 -4.19 -1.31
CA ALA A 150 -10.01 -5.45 -2.01
C ALA A 150 -11.29 -6.30 -2.13
N ARG A 151 -12.11 -6.33 -1.07
CA ARG A 151 -13.43 -6.96 -1.07
C ARG A 151 -14.38 -6.24 -2.02
N ALA A 152 -14.48 -4.91 -1.91
CA ALA A 152 -15.38 -4.10 -2.75
C ALA A 152 -15.10 -4.28 -4.25
N ALA A 153 -13.82 -4.31 -4.63
CA ALA A 153 -13.39 -4.43 -6.03
C ALA A 153 -13.03 -5.88 -6.46
N LYS A 154 -13.12 -6.84 -5.54
CA LYS A 154 -12.85 -8.28 -5.75
C LYS A 154 -11.53 -8.58 -6.45
N PHE A 155 -10.43 -7.93 -6.03
CA PHE A 155 -9.09 -8.17 -6.59
C PHE A 155 -8.15 -8.89 -5.61
N PRO A 156 -7.11 -9.59 -6.11
CA PRO A 156 -6.15 -10.28 -5.26
C PRO A 156 -5.23 -9.31 -4.50
N VAL A 157 -4.78 -9.76 -3.32
CA VAL A 157 -3.86 -9.06 -2.42
C VAL A 157 -2.53 -9.82 -2.32
N LEU A 158 -1.43 -9.13 -2.64
CA LEU A 158 -0.07 -9.56 -2.39
C LEU A 158 0.42 -8.92 -1.09
N VAL A 159 0.89 -9.71 -0.13
CA VAL A 159 1.38 -9.22 1.17
C VAL A 159 2.91 -9.17 1.17
N VAL A 160 3.46 -7.96 1.30
CA VAL A 160 4.91 -7.73 1.36
C VAL A 160 5.40 -7.80 2.80
N GLY A 161 6.51 -8.50 3.03
CA GLY A 161 7.16 -8.60 4.34
C GLY A 161 8.60 -8.11 4.27
N ASP A 162 9.01 -7.29 5.23
CA ASP A 162 10.40 -6.84 5.39
C ASP A 162 11.18 -7.85 6.23
N ILE A 163 12.12 -8.56 5.60
CA ILE A 163 12.94 -9.56 6.30
C ILE A 163 14.12 -8.94 7.05
N ASP A 164 14.55 -7.73 6.70
CA ASP A 164 15.67 -7.03 7.35
C ASP A 164 15.33 -6.69 8.82
N ARG A 165 14.04 -6.55 9.14
CA ARG A 165 13.52 -6.40 10.51
C ARG A 165 13.40 -7.70 11.30
N GLY A 166 13.63 -8.85 10.67
CA GLY A 166 13.43 -10.18 11.24
C GLY A 166 11.95 -10.58 11.36
N GLY A 167 11.70 -11.87 11.68
CA GLY A 167 10.35 -12.37 11.97
C GLY A 167 9.39 -12.47 10.78
N VAL A 168 9.87 -12.37 9.54
CA VAL A 168 9.02 -12.27 8.33
C VAL A 168 7.97 -13.38 8.22
N PHE A 169 8.34 -14.63 8.55
CA PHE A 169 7.42 -15.77 8.52
C PHE A 169 6.31 -15.65 9.55
N ALA A 170 6.65 -15.26 10.78
CA ALA A 170 5.68 -15.02 11.84
C ALA A 170 4.74 -13.86 11.48
N SER A 171 5.27 -12.80 10.85
CA SER A 171 4.45 -11.71 10.34
C SER A 171 3.48 -12.17 9.25
N PHE A 172 3.93 -12.91 8.24
CA PHE A 172 3.04 -13.43 7.20
C PHE A 172 1.95 -14.36 7.76
N PHE A 173 2.36 -15.31 8.59
CA PHE A 173 1.43 -16.24 9.23
C PHE A 173 0.43 -15.49 10.12
N GLY A 174 0.91 -14.63 11.02
CA GLY A 174 0.07 -13.86 11.94
C GLY A 174 -0.89 -12.92 11.20
N THR A 175 -0.41 -12.20 10.18
CA THR A 175 -1.27 -11.38 9.31
C THR A 175 -2.37 -12.22 8.69
N THR A 176 -2.03 -13.39 8.15
CA THR A 176 -3.02 -14.26 7.49
C THR A 176 -4.02 -14.86 8.48
N ALA A 177 -3.54 -15.33 9.62
CA ALA A 177 -4.35 -15.98 10.64
C ALA A 177 -5.34 -15.03 11.33
N LEU A 178 -5.01 -13.73 11.44
CA LEU A 178 -5.88 -12.71 12.02
C LEU A 178 -6.98 -12.23 11.06
N LEU A 179 -6.86 -12.51 9.76
CA LEU A 179 -7.87 -12.15 8.77
C LEU A 179 -9.07 -13.09 8.85
N SER A 180 -10.26 -12.56 8.57
CA SER A 180 -11.47 -13.38 8.37
C SER A 180 -11.29 -14.33 7.19
N ALA A 181 -12.08 -15.41 7.12
CA ALA A 181 -12.04 -16.36 5.99
C ALA A 181 -12.27 -15.67 4.63
N GLU A 182 -13.17 -14.68 4.59
CA GLU A 182 -13.44 -13.86 3.40
C GLU A 182 -12.19 -13.09 2.96
N ASP A 183 -11.52 -12.40 3.88
CA ASP A 183 -10.31 -11.62 3.59
C ASP A 183 -9.14 -12.53 3.22
N GLN A 184 -8.99 -13.62 3.93
CA GLN A 184 -8.05 -14.67 3.64
C GLN A 184 -8.18 -15.16 2.20
N SER A 185 -9.40 -15.33 1.67
CA SER A 185 -9.62 -15.80 0.30
C SER A 185 -9.06 -14.86 -0.78
N LEU A 186 -8.87 -13.58 -0.47
CA LEU A 186 -8.30 -12.59 -1.38
C LEU A 186 -6.77 -12.54 -1.32
N VAL A 187 -6.14 -13.08 -0.28
CA VAL A 187 -4.68 -13.11 -0.16
C VAL A 187 -4.11 -14.12 -1.16
N ALA A 188 -3.54 -13.61 -2.24
CA ALA A 188 -2.96 -14.41 -3.31
C ALA A 188 -1.61 -15.02 -2.92
N GLY A 189 -0.87 -14.39 -2.01
CA GLY A 189 0.43 -14.85 -1.55
C GLY A 189 1.31 -13.75 -0.99
N TYR A 190 2.59 -14.06 -0.88
CA TYR A 190 3.59 -13.25 -0.19
C TYR A 190 4.71 -12.77 -1.11
N LEU A 191 5.35 -11.68 -0.72
CA LEU A 191 6.60 -11.20 -1.31
C LEU A 191 7.57 -10.84 -0.18
N VAL A 192 8.71 -11.51 -0.12
CA VAL A 192 9.78 -11.16 0.82
C VAL A 192 10.54 -9.98 0.22
N ASN A 193 10.77 -8.95 1.01
CA ASN A 193 11.50 -7.76 0.61
C ASN A 193 12.73 -7.55 1.50
N LYS A 194 13.73 -6.84 0.96
CA LYS A 194 14.97 -6.46 1.65
C LYS A 194 15.85 -7.63 2.08
N PHE A 195 15.86 -8.73 1.31
CA PHE A 195 16.66 -9.90 1.62
C PHE A 195 18.16 -9.68 1.34
N ARG A 196 19.02 -10.26 2.18
CA ARG A 196 20.47 -10.25 2.02
C ARG A 196 20.99 -11.69 2.07
N GLY A 197 21.85 -12.05 1.13
CA GLY A 197 22.47 -13.37 1.08
C GLY A 197 21.85 -14.30 0.04
N ASP A 198 22.03 -15.60 0.26
CA ASP A 198 21.61 -16.67 -0.64
C ASP A 198 20.15 -17.06 -0.38
N VAL A 199 19.30 -16.96 -1.41
CA VAL A 199 17.86 -17.23 -1.32
C VAL A 199 17.58 -18.69 -1.01
N SER A 200 18.47 -19.62 -1.38
CA SER A 200 18.31 -21.06 -1.10
C SER A 200 18.22 -21.35 0.40
N LEU A 201 18.84 -20.51 1.24
CA LEU A 201 18.74 -20.62 2.70
C LEU A 201 17.35 -20.29 3.24
N LEU A 202 16.51 -19.59 2.45
CA LEU A 202 15.16 -19.20 2.82
C LEU A 202 14.11 -20.23 2.40
N GLU A 203 14.40 -21.05 1.37
CA GLU A 203 13.45 -21.99 0.74
C GLU A 203 12.71 -22.90 1.73
N PRO A 204 13.38 -23.56 2.70
CA PRO A 204 12.67 -24.43 3.65
C PRO A 204 11.62 -23.69 4.49
N GLY A 205 11.89 -22.42 4.83
CA GLY A 205 10.94 -21.57 5.54
C GLY A 205 9.76 -21.15 4.65
N LEU A 206 10.02 -20.88 3.36
CA LEU A 206 8.96 -20.56 2.39
C LEU A 206 8.02 -21.77 2.20
N ASP A 207 8.56 -22.99 2.14
CA ASP A 207 7.78 -24.22 2.02
C ASP A 207 6.93 -24.48 3.26
N MET A 208 7.50 -24.29 4.46
CA MET A 208 6.74 -24.38 5.71
C MET A 208 5.59 -23.36 5.75
N LEU A 209 5.85 -22.11 5.35
CA LEU A 209 4.81 -21.08 5.27
C LEU A 209 3.71 -21.47 4.29
N TYR A 210 4.07 -22.04 3.13
CA TYR A 210 3.10 -22.56 2.17
C TYR A 210 2.24 -23.67 2.79
N GLY A 211 2.84 -24.62 3.52
CA GLY A 211 2.11 -25.68 4.23
C GLY A 211 1.13 -25.15 5.28
N LEU A 212 1.51 -24.10 6.02
CA LEU A 212 0.67 -23.49 7.06
C LEU A 212 -0.47 -22.64 6.51
N THR A 213 -0.25 -21.97 5.37
CA THR A 213 -1.14 -20.92 4.87
C THR A 213 -1.83 -21.27 3.56
N GLY A 214 -1.37 -22.30 2.84
CA GLY A 214 -1.80 -22.63 1.48
C GLY A 214 -1.42 -21.58 0.42
N ARG A 215 -0.59 -20.59 0.76
CA ARG A 215 -0.32 -19.40 -0.08
C ARG A 215 1.15 -19.33 -0.46
N ARG A 216 1.39 -19.11 -1.76
CA ARG A 216 2.75 -19.11 -2.33
C ARG A 216 3.49 -17.82 -1.97
N THR A 217 4.81 -17.92 -1.86
CA THR A 217 5.70 -16.76 -1.94
C THR A 217 6.10 -16.55 -3.39
N TYR A 218 5.73 -15.40 -3.97
CA TYR A 218 5.97 -15.11 -5.40
C TYR A 218 7.37 -14.60 -5.70
N GLY A 219 8.14 -14.23 -4.68
CA GLY A 219 9.51 -13.79 -4.86
C GLY A 219 10.17 -13.31 -3.59
N VAL A 220 11.49 -13.19 -3.68
CA VAL A 220 12.38 -12.65 -2.66
C VAL A 220 13.17 -11.52 -3.30
N LEU A 221 12.88 -10.28 -2.91
CA LEU A 221 13.55 -9.10 -3.44
C LEU A 221 14.81 -8.79 -2.64
N PRO A 222 15.94 -8.51 -3.31
CA PRO A 222 17.19 -8.20 -2.64
C PRO A 222 17.13 -6.82 -1.97
N PHE A 223 17.88 -6.66 -0.89
CA PHE A 223 18.15 -5.36 -0.31
C PHE A 223 18.92 -4.51 -1.32
N THR A 224 18.38 -3.34 -1.67
CA THR A 224 19.04 -2.40 -2.59
C THR A 224 19.25 -1.07 -1.89
N HIS A 225 20.50 -0.61 -1.86
CA HIS A 225 20.85 0.73 -1.36
C HIS A 225 20.58 1.78 -2.45
N GLY A 226 20.27 3.02 -2.02
CA GLY A 226 20.29 4.18 -2.91
C GLY A 226 19.17 4.23 -3.96
N LEU A 227 18.00 3.63 -3.69
CA LEU A 227 16.85 3.69 -4.61
C LEU A 227 16.31 5.12 -4.82
N GLY A 228 16.73 6.10 -4.01
CA GLY A 228 16.30 7.51 -4.13
C GLY A 228 14.80 7.69 -3.91
N ILE A 229 14.16 6.74 -3.22
CA ILE A 229 12.74 6.77 -2.90
C ILE A 229 12.59 7.40 -1.51
N ASP A 230 11.84 8.49 -1.43
CA ASP A 230 11.46 9.11 -0.16
C ASP A 230 10.76 8.05 0.71
N GLU A 231 11.37 7.71 1.86
CA GLU A 231 10.69 6.95 2.90
C GLU A 231 9.56 7.84 3.43
N GLU A 232 8.29 7.47 3.20
CA GLU A 232 7.14 8.34 3.45
C GLU A 232 7.07 8.85 4.90
N ASP A 233 7.62 8.13 5.88
CA ASP A 233 7.61 8.52 7.30
C ASP A 233 8.83 8.02 8.11
N GLY A 234 10.02 7.98 7.50
CA GLY A 234 11.24 7.62 8.21
C GLY A 234 11.86 8.80 8.97
N LEU A 235 11.44 9.06 10.21
CA LEU A 235 12.31 9.76 11.18
C LEU A 235 13.54 8.87 11.45
N ARG A 236 14.53 8.91 10.55
CA ARG A 236 15.86 8.42 10.87
C ARG A 236 16.50 9.44 11.80
N VAL A 237 16.40 9.19 13.11
CA VAL A 237 17.37 9.75 14.04
C VAL A 237 18.72 9.22 13.59
N SER A 238 19.48 10.08 12.91
CA SER A 238 20.90 9.87 12.65
C SER A 238 21.59 9.79 14.01
N MET A 239 21.69 8.60 14.59
CA MET A 239 22.72 8.33 15.58
C MET A 239 24.06 8.26 14.85
N ARG A 240 24.57 9.44 14.47
CA ARG A 240 26.00 9.64 14.31
C ARG A 240 26.54 9.93 15.69
N GLY A 241 27.14 8.90 16.29
CA GLY A 241 28.24 9.11 17.24
C GLY A 241 29.50 9.46 16.47
#